data_AF-A0A7C1SBB7-F1
#
_entry.id   AF-A0A7C1SBB7-F1
#
_cell.length_a   1.000
_cell.length_b   1.000
_cell.length_c   1.000
_cell.angle_alpha   90.00
_cell.angle_beta   90.00
_cell.angle_gamma   90.00
#
_symmetry.space_group_name_H-M   'P 1'
#
loop_
_entity.id
_entity.type
_entity.pdbx_description
1 polymer ?
#
loop_
_entity_poly.entity_id
_entity_poly.type
_entity_poly.pdbx_seq_one_letter_code
_entity_poly.pdbx_strand_id
1 'polypeptide(L)'
;MKFEIRPAITKQSINNMAQNKPTLIVKDICTRYPDVDPDFVYSVLLARGVFKWLAVRRRLIRLKDVWRDEIRELNRKKTDKEKGYYHALIRCRANVRALCHSNRWQAPDFDRKANEFLEGL
;
A
#
# COMPACT_ATOMS: atom_id res chain seq x y z
N MET A 1 23.01 27.27 5.83
CA MET A 1 22.16 26.09 5.53
C MET A 1 22.28 25.12 6.71
N LYS A 2 21.26 25.03 7.58
CA LYS A 2 21.30 24.13 8.75
C LYS A 2 20.87 22.74 8.28
N PHE A 3 21.79 21.78 8.28
CA PHE A 3 21.43 20.38 8.13
C PHE A 3 20.77 19.94 9.44
N GLU A 4 19.44 19.88 9.47
CA GLU A 4 18.74 19.20 10.56
C GLU A 4 19.17 17.74 10.56
N ILE A 5 19.86 17.32 11.62
CA ILE A 5 20.22 15.93 11.86
C ILE A 5 18.91 15.20 12.11
N ARG A 6 18.37 14.54 11.07
CA ARG A 6 17.24 13.63 11.26
C ARG A 6 17.68 12.54 12.25
N PRO A 7 16.80 12.13 13.19
CA PRO A 7 17.12 11.06 14.11
C PRO A 7 17.61 9.85 13.32
N ALA A 8 18.73 9.25 13.75
CA ALA A 8 19.32 8.10 13.08
C ALA A 8 18.23 7.02 12.91
N ILE A 9 18.10 6.47 11.70
CA ILE A 9 17.15 5.39 11.43
C ILE A 9 17.59 4.17 12.25
N THR A 10 16.87 3.88 13.32
CA THR A 10 17.03 2.68 14.15
C THR A 10 15.97 1.63 13.83
N LYS A 11 16.24 0.38 14.21
CA LYS A 11 15.29 -0.74 14.08
C LYS A 11 13.93 -0.46 14.74
N GLN A 12 13.89 0.28 15.85
CA GLN A 12 12.62 0.66 16.48
C GLN A 12 11.94 1.81 15.73
N SER A 13 12.70 2.83 15.32
CA SER A 13 12.14 4.02 14.67
C SER A 13 11.51 3.73 13.30
N ILE A 14 12.04 2.74 12.55
CA ILE A 14 11.57 2.42 11.19
C ILE A 14 10.12 1.94 11.16
N ASN A 15 9.66 1.29 12.25
CA ASN A 15 8.28 0.81 12.37
C ASN A 15 7.29 1.95 12.66
N ASN A 16 7.77 3.09 13.18
CA ASN A 16 6.96 4.26 13.48
C ASN A 16 6.91 5.27 12.32
N MET A 17 7.71 5.07 11.26
CA MET A 17 7.71 5.96 10.11
C MET A 17 6.41 5.85 9.33
N ALA A 18 5.91 6.98 8.84
CA ALA A 18 4.76 7.00 7.94
C ALA A 18 5.11 6.24 6.66
N GLN A 19 4.45 5.10 6.45
CA GLN A 19 4.61 4.29 5.26
C GLN A 19 3.43 4.51 4.31
N ASN A 20 3.59 4.10 3.05
CA ASN A 20 2.51 3.96 2.07
C ASN A 20 2.06 5.21 1.29
N LYS A 21 2.89 6.25 1.23
CA LYS A 21 2.64 7.43 0.39
C LYS A 21 3.77 7.64 -0.62
N PRO A 22 3.53 7.52 -1.94
CA PRO A 22 4.50 7.95 -2.95
C PRO A 22 5.04 9.37 -2.68
N THR A 23 4.18 10.27 -2.23
CA THR A 23 4.55 11.67 -1.91
C THR A 23 5.64 11.78 -0.86
N LEU A 24 5.71 10.86 0.11
CA LEU A 24 6.77 10.86 1.11
C LEU A 24 8.12 10.47 0.49
N ILE A 25 8.12 9.51 -0.44
CA ILE A 25 9.33 9.10 -1.16
C ILE A 25 9.84 10.27 -2.01
N VAL A 26 8.95 10.92 -2.77
CA VAL A 26 9.30 12.09 -3.57
C VAL A 26 9.85 13.21 -2.68
N LYS A 27 9.16 13.53 -1.58
CA LYS A 27 9.63 14.54 -0.62
C LYS A 27 11.02 14.21 -0.11
N ASP A 28 11.28 12.97 0.30
CA ASP A 28 12.57 12.58 0.86
C ASP A 28 13.70 12.64 -0.18
N ILE A 29 13.44 12.24 -1.43
CA ILE A 29 14.40 12.34 -2.53
C ILE A 29 14.70 13.81 -2.85
N CYS A 30 13.68 14.63 -3.11
CA CYS A 30 13.88 16.04 -3.45
C CYS A 30 14.44 16.86 -2.29
N THR A 31 14.22 16.45 -1.03
CA THR A 31 14.90 17.08 0.13
C THR A 31 16.41 16.83 0.10
N ARG A 32 16.84 15.64 -0.33
CA ARG A 32 18.26 15.28 -0.40
C ARG A 32 18.93 15.73 -1.70
N TYR A 33 18.16 15.81 -2.77
CA TYR A 33 18.60 16.20 -4.11
C TYR A 33 17.65 17.29 -4.65
N PRO A 34 17.86 18.57 -4.27
CA PRO A 34 16.94 19.66 -4.60
C PRO A 34 16.79 19.92 -6.10
N ASP A 35 17.79 19.57 -6.90
CA ASP A 35 17.78 19.77 -8.36
C ASP A 35 16.95 18.71 -9.11
N VAL A 36 16.46 17.68 -8.41
CA VAL A 36 15.62 16.64 -9.00
C VAL A 36 14.17 17.09 -9.03
N ASP A 37 13.62 17.18 -10.24
CA ASP A 37 12.20 17.46 -10.47
C ASP A 37 11.29 16.41 -9.80
N PRO A 38 10.36 16.83 -8.92
CA PRO A 38 9.37 15.94 -8.30
C PRO A 38 8.55 15.12 -9.30
N ASP A 39 8.16 15.69 -10.43
CA ASP A 39 7.29 15.03 -11.42
C ASP A 39 8.04 13.90 -12.13
N PHE A 40 9.33 14.10 -12.41
CA PHE A 40 10.21 13.02 -12.84
C PHE A 40 10.22 11.86 -11.85
N VAL A 41 10.36 12.11 -10.54
CA VAL A 41 10.36 11.04 -9.53
C VAL A 41 9.00 10.34 -9.49
N TYR A 42 7.89 11.08 -9.51
CA TYR A 42 6.55 10.48 -9.55
C TYR A 42 6.37 9.58 -10.77
N SER A 43 6.80 10.01 -11.96
CA SER A 43 6.71 9.23 -13.19
C SER A 43 7.48 7.89 -13.07
N VAL A 44 8.68 7.91 -12.47
CA VAL A 44 9.49 6.72 -12.24
C VAL A 44 8.78 5.78 -11.25
N LEU A 45 8.26 6.30 -10.14
CA LEU A 45 7.55 5.50 -9.14
C LEU A 45 6.28 4.86 -9.72
N LEU A 46 5.55 5.58 -10.57
CA LEU A 46 4.37 5.06 -11.27
C LEU A 46 4.77 3.96 -12.27
N ALA A 47 5.75 4.21 -13.14
CA ALA A 47 6.22 3.26 -14.17
C ALA A 47 6.74 1.95 -13.54
N ARG A 48 7.44 2.04 -12.40
CA ARG A 48 7.94 0.87 -11.65
C ARG A 48 6.86 0.17 -10.82
N GLY A 49 5.63 0.71 -10.78
CA GLY A 49 4.50 0.10 -10.07
C GLY A 49 4.52 0.31 -8.56
N VAL A 50 5.31 1.25 -8.04
CA VAL A 50 5.38 1.58 -6.61
C VAL A 50 4.03 2.13 -6.14
N PHE A 51 3.40 2.96 -6.97
CA PHE A 51 2.04 3.48 -6.75
C PHE A 51 1.03 2.36 -6.50
N LYS A 52 0.92 1.42 -7.45
CA LYS A 52 0.09 0.22 -7.32
C LYS A 52 0.45 -0.59 -6.08
N TRP A 53 1.73 -0.83 -5.83
CA TRP A 53 2.18 -1.63 -4.69
C TRP A 53 1.66 -1.06 -3.36
N LEU A 54 1.81 0.24 -3.15
CA LEU A 54 1.35 0.90 -1.93
C LEU A 54 -0.18 0.91 -1.80
N ALA A 55 -0.90 1.09 -2.92
CA ALA A 55 -2.35 1.00 -2.95
C ALA A 55 -2.84 -0.44 -2.62
N VAL A 56 -2.25 -1.45 -3.27
CA VAL A 56 -2.57 -2.87 -3.07
C VAL A 56 -2.25 -3.32 -1.66
N ARG A 57 -1.12 -2.90 -1.08
CA ARG A 57 -0.75 -3.23 0.30
C ARG A 57 -1.84 -2.82 1.29
N ARG A 58 -2.39 -1.61 1.14
CA ARG A 58 -3.51 -1.16 2.00
C ARG A 58 -4.77 -1.99 1.79
N ARG A 59 -5.11 -2.31 0.53
CA ARG A 59 -6.26 -3.17 0.22
C ARG A 59 -6.11 -4.57 0.81
N LEU A 60 -4.90 -5.14 0.78
CA LEU A 60 -4.60 -6.42 1.41
C LEU A 60 -4.79 -6.38 2.93
N ILE A 61 -4.38 -5.29 3.60
CA ILE A 61 -4.62 -5.11 5.05
C ILE A 61 -6.13 -5.10 5.34
N ARG A 62 -6.91 -4.32 4.59
CA ARG A 62 -8.38 -4.27 4.73
C ARG A 62 -9.02 -5.64 4.48
N LEU A 63 -8.57 -6.33 3.44
CA LEU A 63 -9.07 -7.65 3.07
C LEU A 63 -8.80 -8.69 4.16
N LYS A 64 -7.63 -8.64 4.81
CA LYS A 64 -7.29 -9.45 5.98
C LYS A 64 -8.26 -9.19 7.14
N ASP A 65 -8.60 -7.93 7.41
CA ASP A 65 -9.54 -7.59 8.47
C ASP A 65 -10.95 -8.13 8.17
N VAL A 66 -11.42 -8.00 6.92
CA VAL A 66 -12.69 -8.60 6.47
C VAL A 66 -12.70 -10.11 6.71
N TRP A 67 -11.66 -10.83 6.29
CA TRP A 67 -11.58 -12.28 6.51
C TRP A 67 -11.55 -12.66 7.97
N ARG A 68 -10.84 -11.89 8.82
CA ARG A 68 -10.85 -12.13 10.27
C ARG A 68 -12.26 -12.04 10.83
N ASP A 69 -13.03 -11.06 10.40
CA ASP A 69 -14.38 -10.85 10.91
C ASP A 69 -15.37 -11.89 10.36
N GLU A 70 -15.22 -12.31 9.10
CA GLU A 70 -15.93 -13.47 8.54
C GLU A 70 -15.66 -14.77 9.32
N ILE A 71 -14.39 -15.04 9.66
CA ILE A 71 -14.01 -16.23 10.44
C ILE A 71 -14.63 -16.19 11.84
N ARG A 72 -14.62 -15.03 12.50
CA ARG A 72 -15.25 -14.85 13.82
C ARG A 72 -16.75 -15.15 13.77
N GLU A 73 -17.43 -14.70 12.71
CA GLU A 73 -18.86 -14.93 12.54
C GLU A 73 -19.20 -16.40 12.24
N LEU A 74 -18.40 -17.06 11.40
CA LEU A 74 -18.56 -18.49 11.12
C LEU A 74 -18.37 -19.35 12.38
N ASN A 75 -17.37 -19.03 13.20
CA ASN A 75 -17.11 -19.75 14.45
C ASN A 75 -18.27 -19.64 15.45
N ARG A 76 -19.08 -18.57 15.39
CA ARG A 76 -20.30 -18.44 16.20
C ARG A 76 -21.43 -19.35 15.74
N LYS A 77 -21.51 -19.66 14.44
CA LYS A 77 -22.64 -20.38 13.81
C LYS A 77 -22.54 -21.90 13.80
N LYS A 78 -21.44 -22.50 14.31
CA LYS A 78 -21.20 -23.96 14.37
C LYS A 78 -21.53 -24.70 13.05
N THR A 79 -21.14 -24.14 11.91
CA THR A 79 -21.35 -24.75 10.59
C THR A 79 -20.31 -25.82 10.27
N ASP A 80 -20.65 -26.72 9.35
CA ASP A 80 -19.82 -27.83 8.90
C ASP A 80 -18.46 -27.36 8.35
N LYS A 81 -17.35 -27.75 9.00
CA LYS A 81 -16.06 -27.05 8.90
C LYS A 81 -15.25 -27.38 7.65
N GLU A 82 -15.34 -28.60 7.14
CA GLU A 82 -14.39 -29.12 6.15
C GLU A 82 -14.67 -28.64 4.72
N LYS A 83 -15.94 -28.64 4.28
CA LYS A 83 -16.31 -28.10 2.95
C LYS A 83 -16.11 -26.59 2.87
N GLY A 84 -16.30 -25.86 3.97
CA GLY A 84 -16.10 -24.41 4.02
C GLY A 84 -14.64 -23.98 3.80
N TYR A 85 -13.68 -24.79 4.25
CA TYR A 85 -12.26 -24.45 4.20
C TYR A 85 -11.71 -24.37 2.77
N TYR A 86 -12.02 -25.35 1.91
CA TYR A 86 -11.56 -25.36 0.52
C TYR A 86 -12.10 -24.15 -0.26
N HIS A 87 -13.42 -23.88 -0.15
CA HIS A 87 -14.04 -22.73 -0.81
C HIS A 87 -13.51 -21.39 -0.27
N ALA A 88 -13.25 -21.29 1.04
CA ALA A 88 -12.62 -20.12 1.63
C ALA A 88 -11.23 -19.87 1.06
N LEU A 89 -10.40 -20.92 0.94
CA LEU A 89 -9.06 -20.79 0.34
C LEU A 89 -9.11 -20.33 -1.13
N ILE A 90 -10.03 -20.87 -1.93
CA ILE A 90 -10.22 -20.43 -3.32
C ILE A 90 -10.59 -18.94 -3.35
N ARG A 91 -11.57 -18.53 -2.54
CA ARG A 91 -12.01 -17.14 -2.43
C ARG A 91 -10.86 -16.22 -2.02
N CYS A 92 -10.10 -16.60 -1.01
CA CYS A 92 -8.96 -15.82 -0.53
C CYS A 92 -7.89 -15.65 -1.62
N ARG A 93 -7.55 -16.73 -2.33
CA ARG A 93 -6.60 -16.69 -3.46
C ARG A 93 -7.12 -15.82 -4.60
N ALA A 94 -8.40 -15.95 -4.97
CA ALA A 94 -9.02 -15.15 -6.01
C ALA A 94 -8.97 -13.65 -5.68
N ASN A 95 -9.28 -13.27 -4.44
CA ASN A 95 -9.24 -11.87 -4.00
C ASN A 95 -7.82 -11.29 -4.03
N VAL A 96 -6.82 -12.05 -3.54
CA VAL A 96 -5.41 -11.63 -3.61
C VAL A 96 -4.96 -11.48 -5.06
N ARG A 97 -5.30 -12.46 -5.91
CA ARG A 97 -4.98 -12.43 -7.34
C ARG A 97 -5.60 -11.20 -8.00
N ALA A 98 -6.88 -10.90 -7.75
CA ALA A 98 -7.55 -9.72 -8.28
C ALA A 98 -6.81 -8.42 -7.91
N LEU A 99 -6.35 -8.29 -6.66
CA LEU A 99 -5.55 -7.14 -6.23
C LEU A 99 -4.18 -7.09 -6.93
N CYS A 100 -3.45 -8.21 -6.97
CA CYS A 100 -2.14 -8.30 -7.59
C CYS A 100 -2.17 -8.09 -9.11
N HIS A 101 -3.26 -8.43 -9.78
CA HIS A 101 -3.44 -8.26 -11.22
C HIS A 101 -4.23 -6.99 -11.61
N SER A 102 -4.62 -6.16 -10.65
CA SER A 102 -5.26 -4.87 -10.93
C SER A 102 -4.35 -3.92 -11.74
N ASN A 103 -4.94 -2.90 -12.36
CA ASN A 103 -4.23 -1.93 -13.21
C ASN A 103 -3.05 -1.27 -12.49
N ARG A 104 -1.94 -1.01 -13.18
CA ARG A 104 -0.79 -0.30 -12.59
C ARG A 104 -1.09 1.19 -12.35
N TRP A 105 -1.98 1.76 -13.16
CA TRP A 105 -2.43 3.14 -13.09
C TRP A 105 -3.42 3.34 -11.93
N GLN A 106 -2.90 3.41 -10.71
CA GLN A 106 -3.68 3.68 -9.49
C GLN A 106 -2.77 4.22 -8.40
N ALA A 107 -3.25 5.17 -7.58
CA ALA A 107 -2.56 5.63 -6.37
C ALA A 107 -3.25 5.13 -5.09
N PRO A 108 -2.56 5.21 -3.94
CA PRO A 108 -3.21 5.00 -2.65
C PRO A 108 -4.30 6.06 -2.39
N ASP A 109 -5.46 5.64 -1.85
CA ASP A 109 -6.68 6.45 -1.65
C ASP A 109 -6.55 7.60 -0.63
N PHE A 110 -5.39 7.76 -0.02
CA PHE A 110 -5.08 8.69 1.07
C PHE A 110 -3.85 9.54 0.77
N ASP A 111 -3.30 9.40 -0.43
CA ASP A 111 -2.20 10.23 -0.91
C ASP A 111 -2.75 11.20 -1.96
N ARG A 112 -3.35 12.30 -1.50
CA ARG A 112 -4.03 13.27 -2.36
C ARG A 112 -3.13 13.76 -3.49
N LYS A 113 -1.87 14.11 -3.20
CA LYS A 113 -0.90 14.59 -4.19
C LYS A 113 -0.55 13.53 -5.24
N ALA A 114 -0.42 12.28 -4.85
CA ALA A 114 -0.19 11.20 -5.80
C ALA A 114 -1.41 10.95 -6.71
N ASN A 115 -2.63 11.20 -6.22
CA ASN A 115 -3.84 11.17 -7.05
C ASN A 115 -3.91 12.39 -7.99
N GLU A 116 -3.66 13.60 -7.48
CA GLU A 116 -3.56 14.83 -8.28
C GLU A 116 -2.56 14.67 -9.44
N PHE A 117 -1.37 14.09 -9.17
CA PHE A 117 -0.39 13.77 -10.21
C PHE A 117 -0.94 12.79 -11.26
N LEU A 118 -1.62 11.72 -10.82
CA LEU A 118 -2.20 10.72 -11.71
C LEU A 118 -3.35 11.26 -12.59
N GLU A 119 -4.10 12.22 -12.07
CA GLU A 119 -5.22 12.88 -12.77
C GLU A 119 -4.75 13.99 -13.72
N GLY A 120 -3.57 14.55 -13.47
CA GLY A 120 -2.94 15.59 -14.31
C GLY A 120 -2.09 15.07 -15.47
N LEU A 121 -1.88 13.75 -15.57
CA LEU A 121 -1.23 13.07 -16.71
C LEU A 121 -2.23 12.77 -17.82
#